data_AF-A0A848UA78-F1
#
_entry.id   AF-A0A848UA78-F1
#
_cell.length_a   1.000
_cell.length_b   1.000
_cell.length_c   1.000
_cell.angle_alpha   90.00
_cell.angle_beta   90.00
_cell.angle_gamma   90.00
#
_symmetry.space_group_name_H-M   'P 1'
#
loop_
_entity.id
_entity.type
_entity.pdbx_description
1 polymer ?
#
loop_
_entity_poly.entity_id
_entity_poly.type
_entity_poly.pdbx_seq_one_letter_code
_entity_poly.pdbx_strand_id
1 'polypeptide(L)'
;MADQPIQFSDGIPTTVLPEPSPAERHELDQALAPSTDDTRAAVARFVIGHPRSSAGWAALGDHGRDAIERYAAYRVGYHRGLDALRANGWRGSGYVRWA
;
A
#
# COMPACT_ATOMS: atom_id res chain seq x y z
N MET A 1 34.92 19.45 14.73
CA MET A 1 33.73 18.61 14.50
C MET A 1 32.91 18.67 15.77
N ALA A 2 31.73 19.30 15.73
CA ALA A 2 30.89 19.38 16.92
C ALA A 2 30.31 18.00 17.22
N ASP A 3 30.50 17.55 18.46
CA ASP A 3 29.98 16.30 18.99
C ASP A 3 28.48 16.49 19.19
N GLN A 4 27.66 15.96 18.26
CA GLN A 4 26.21 16.08 18.34
C GLN A 4 25.68 14.90 19.17
N PRO A 5 25.05 15.13 20.33
CA PRO A 5 24.62 14.04 21.19
C PRO A 5 23.55 13.18 20.51
N ILE A 6 23.76 11.87 20.50
CA ILE A 6 22.77 10.90 20.00
C ILE A 6 21.60 10.90 20.98
N GLN A 7 20.45 11.42 20.54
CA GLN A 7 19.20 11.28 21.27
C GLN A 7 18.65 9.86 21.06
N PHE A 8 18.61 9.08 22.14
CA PHE A 8 17.84 7.84 22.17
C PHE A 8 16.38 8.21 22.39
N SER A 9 15.49 7.81 21.48
CA SER A 9 14.06 7.93 21.70
C SER A 9 13.61 6.90 22.73
N ASP A 10 12.96 7.35 23.80
CA ASP A 10 12.35 6.49 24.80
C ASP A 10 11.12 5.78 24.20
N GLY A 11 11.23 4.47 23.97
CA GLY A 11 10.14 3.60 23.53
C GLY A 11 10.34 2.95 22.16
N ILE A 12 9.50 1.94 21.87
CA ILE A 12 9.50 1.25 20.57
C ILE A 12 9.09 2.26 19.49
N PRO A 13 9.90 2.46 18.42
CA PRO A 13 9.58 3.39 17.34
C PRO A 13 8.18 3.13 16.79
N THR A 14 7.40 4.19 16.56
CA THR A 14 6.07 4.09 15.97
C THR A 14 6.05 4.82 14.64
N THR A 15 5.67 4.10 13.59
CA THR A 15 5.40 4.67 12.25
C THR A 15 3.89 4.81 12.07
N VAL A 16 3.45 6.00 11.70
CA VAL A 16 2.05 6.25 11.33
C VAL A 16 1.98 6.32 9.80
N LEU A 17 1.15 5.46 9.21
CA LEU A 17 0.84 5.51 7.80
C LEU A 17 -0.35 6.45 7.57
N PRO A 18 -0.28 7.33 6.56
CA PRO A 18 -1.42 8.14 6.19
C PRO A 18 -2.52 7.24 5.63
N GLU A 19 -3.76 7.58 5.96
CA GLU A 19 -4.92 7.01 5.31
C GLU A 19 -4.92 7.35 3.81
N PRO A 20 -5.32 6.42 2.93
CA PRO A 20 -5.54 6.74 1.52
C PRO A 20 -6.54 7.89 1.38
N SER A 21 -6.47 8.63 0.27
CA SER A 21 -7.42 9.72 0.07
C SER A 21 -8.85 9.17 -0.04
N PRO A 22 -9.89 9.89 0.43
CA PRO A 22 -11.27 9.44 0.26
C PRO A 22 -11.65 9.19 -1.21
N ALA A 23 -11.09 9.97 -2.13
CA ALA A 23 -11.29 9.80 -3.56
C ALA A 23 -10.68 8.49 -4.09
N GLU A 24 -9.43 8.18 -3.68
CA GLU A 24 -8.78 6.91 -4.04
C GLU A 24 -9.56 5.71 -3.49
N ARG A 25 -9.99 5.76 -2.22
CA ARG A 25 -10.83 4.69 -1.64
C ARG A 25 -12.12 4.51 -2.41
N HIS A 26 -12.82 5.60 -2.70
CA HIS A 26 -14.07 5.56 -3.45
C HIS A 26 -13.89 4.98 -4.86
N GLU A 27 -12.81 5.34 -5.55
CA GLU A 27 -12.51 4.81 -6.89
C GLU A 27 -12.19 3.31 -6.85
N LEU A 28 -11.46 2.85 -5.82
CA LEU A 28 -11.22 1.41 -5.61
C LEU A 28 -12.53 0.66 -5.31
N ASP A 29 -13.38 1.21 -4.45
CA ASP A 29 -14.69 0.63 -4.14
C ASP A 29 -15.57 0.51 -5.39
N GLN A 30 -15.54 1.52 -6.26
CA GLN A 30 -16.23 1.47 -7.56
C GLN A 30 -15.65 0.39 -8.48
N ALA A 31 -14.32 0.23 -8.52
CA ALA A 31 -13.68 -0.79 -9.33
C ALA A 31 -14.00 -2.22 -8.84
N LEU A 32 -14.24 -2.40 -7.53
CA LEU A 32 -14.61 -3.66 -6.89
C LEU A 32 -16.12 -3.94 -6.89
N ALA A 33 -16.94 -2.93 -7.18
CA ALA A 33 -18.39 -3.09 -7.17
C ALA A 33 -18.85 -4.16 -8.19
N PRO A 34 -19.83 -5.01 -7.82
CA PRO A 34 -20.40 -5.97 -8.75
C PRO A 34 -21.00 -5.23 -9.95
N SER A 35 -20.49 -5.51 -11.15
CA SER A 35 -21.02 -5.00 -12.40
C SER A 35 -20.95 -6.08 -13.48
N THR A 36 -21.58 -5.84 -14.63
CA THR A 36 -21.48 -6.74 -15.78
C THR A 36 -20.10 -6.71 -16.45
N ASP A 37 -19.26 -5.72 -16.09
CA ASP A 37 -17.90 -5.57 -16.59
C ASP A 37 -16.91 -6.49 -15.85
N ASP A 38 -15.80 -6.81 -16.51
CA ASP A 38 -14.68 -7.55 -15.92
C ASP A 38 -14.08 -6.77 -14.74
N THR A 39 -14.41 -7.17 -13.50
CA THR A 39 -13.87 -6.60 -12.25
C THR A 39 -12.36 -6.52 -12.27
N ARG A 40 -11.67 -7.54 -12.81
CA ARG A 40 -10.20 -7.52 -12.92
C ARG A 40 -9.75 -6.38 -13.81
N ALA A 41 -10.40 -6.16 -14.95
CA ALA A 41 -10.08 -5.05 -15.84
C ALA A 41 -10.33 -3.68 -15.19
N ALA A 42 -11.40 -3.54 -14.39
CA ALA A 42 -11.66 -2.32 -13.63
C ALA A 42 -10.57 -2.05 -12.58
N VAL A 43 -10.21 -3.05 -11.78
CA VAL A 43 -9.11 -2.94 -10.80
C VAL A 43 -7.77 -2.66 -11.48
N ALA A 44 -7.50 -3.25 -12.65
CA ALA A 44 -6.29 -2.95 -13.41
C ALA A 44 -6.23 -1.48 -13.85
N ARG A 45 -7.37 -0.88 -14.28
CA ARG A 45 -7.45 0.56 -14.58
C ARG A 45 -7.19 1.41 -13.35
N PHE A 46 -7.75 1.05 -12.20
CA PHE A 46 -7.48 1.72 -10.93
C PHE A 46 -5.97 1.71 -10.62
N VAL A 47 -5.31 0.55 -10.71
CA VAL A 47 -3.86 0.42 -10.45
C VAL A 47 -3.01 1.25 -11.41
N ILE A 48 -3.42 1.39 -12.68
CA ILE A 48 -2.74 2.26 -13.65
C ILE A 48 -2.81 3.73 -13.20
N GLY A 49 -3.96 4.19 -12.68
CA GLY A 49 -4.13 5.54 -12.13
C GLY A 49 -3.43 5.74 -10.79
N HIS A 50 -3.38 4.70 -9.95
CA HIS A 50 -2.88 4.72 -8.58
C HIS A 50 -1.77 3.67 -8.35
N PRO A 51 -0.62 3.74 -9.05
CA PRO A 51 0.40 2.69 -9.01
C PRO A 51 1.08 2.52 -7.65
N ARG A 52 0.91 3.49 -6.74
CA ARG A 52 1.42 3.45 -5.36
C ARG A 52 0.46 2.79 -4.37
N SER A 53 -0.78 2.50 -4.78
CA SER A 53 -1.81 1.94 -3.92
C SER A 53 -1.54 0.47 -3.61
N SER A 54 -1.10 0.16 -2.40
CA SER A 54 -0.92 -1.23 -1.97
C SER A 54 -2.25 -2.00 -1.96
N ALA A 55 -3.36 -1.32 -1.65
CA ALA A 55 -4.71 -1.89 -1.69
C ALA A 55 -5.15 -2.25 -3.11
N GLY A 56 -4.92 -1.37 -4.09
CA GLY A 56 -5.22 -1.68 -5.50
C GLY A 56 -4.44 -2.89 -6.03
N TRP A 57 -3.15 -2.99 -5.69
CA TRP A 57 -2.34 -4.16 -6.05
C TRP A 57 -2.80 -5.45 -5.37
N ALA A 58 -3.26 -5.36 -4.11
CA ALA A 58 -3.84 -6.51 -3.42
C ALA A 58 -5.14 -6.96 -4.11
N ALA A 59 -6.03 -6.03 -4.42
CA ALA A 59 -7.26 -6.31 -5.17
C ALA A 59 -6.96 -6.95 -6.55
N LEU A 60 -5.94 -6.46 -7.27
CA LEU A 60 -5.55 -7.09 -8.54
C LEU A 60 -5.05 -8.54 -8.34
N GLY A 61 -4.40 -8.81 -7.21
CA GLY A 61 -4.00 -10.17 -6.81
C GLY A 61 -5.18 -11.07 -6.44
N ASP A 62 -6.24 -10.51 -5.85
CA ASP A 62 -7.47 -11.26 -5.54
C ASP A 62 -8.21 -11.67 -6.83
N HIS A 63 -8.17 -10.81 -7.85
CA HIS A 63 -8.87 -10.99 -9.13
C HIS A 63 -7.98 -11.44 -10.30
N GLY A 64 -6.71 -11.80 -10.06
CA GLY A 64 -5.78 -12.18 -11.13
C GLY A 64 -6.18 -13.47 -11.87
N ARG A 65 -5.79 -13.57 -13.15
CA ARG A 65 -6.19 -14.64 -14.09
C ARG A 65 -5.59 -16.00 -13.75
N ASP A 66 -4.38 -16.01 -13.19
CA ASP A 66 -3.63 -17.21 -12.86
C ASP A 66 -2.73 -17.00 -11.63
N ALA A 67 -2.15 -18.09 -11.11
CA ALA A 67 -1.35 -18.04 -9.89
C ALA A 67 -0.12 -17.11 -10.00
N ILE A 68 0.49 -17.00 -11.19
CA ILE A 68 1.68 -16.17 -11.40
C ILE A 68 1.29 -14.69 -11.43
N GLU A 69 0.22 -14.32 -12.15
CA GLU A 69 -0.28 -12.94 -12.14
C GLU A 69 -0.67 -12.50 -10.73
N ARG A 70 -1.40 -13.36 -9.99
CA ARG A 70 -1.82 -13.06 -8.62
C ARG A 70 -0.60 -12.84 -7.72
N TYR A 71 0.37 -13.75 -7.76
CA TYR A 71 1.62 -13.60 -7.02
C TYR A 71 2.36 -12.31 -7.39
N ALA A 72 2.49 -12.00 -8.68
CA ALA A 72 3.14 -10.79 -9.15
C ALA A 72 2.46 -9.52 -8.60
N ALA A 73 1.13 -9.46 -8.67
CA ALA A 73 0.35 -8.33 -8.14
C ALA A 73 0.55 -8.16 -6.62
N TYR A 74 0.43 -9.22 -5.82
CA TYR A 74 0.68 -9.14 -4.38
C TYR A 74 2.13 -8.75 -4.05
N ARG A 75 3.11 -9.23 -4.83
CA ARG A 75 4.52 -8.86 -4.63
C ARG A 75 4.75 -7.37 -4.86
N VAL A 76 4.10 -6.80 -5.88
CA VAL A 76 4.15 -5.34 -6.09
C VAL A 76 3.47 -4.61 -4.93
N GLY A 77 2.27 -5.03 -4.52
CA GLY A 77 1.54 -4.41 -3.40
C GLY A 77 2.33 -4.42 -2.09
N TYR A 78 3.01 -5.53 -1.78
CA TYR A 78 3.93 -5.64 -0.64
C TYR A 78 5.05 -4.60 -0.71
N HIS A 79 5.71 -4.44 -1.86
CA HIS A 79 6.77 -3.45 -2.02
C HIS A 79 6.24 -2.02 -1.91
N ARG A 80 5.04 -1.73 -2.41
CA ARG A 80 4.42 -0.40 -2.25
C ARG A 80 4.07 -0.09 -0.79
N GLY A 81 3.63 -1.10 -0.03
CA GLY A 81 3.48 -0.99 1.42
C GLY A 81 4.81 -0.70 2.12
N LEU A 82 5.89 -1.41 1.77
CA LEU A 82 7.22 -1.15 2.31
C LEU A 82 7.76 0.24 1.94
N ASP A 83 7.50 0.71 0.72
CA ASP A 83 7.87 2.05 0.28
C ASP A 83 7.15 3.11 1.12
N ALA A 84 5.85 2.93 1.39
CA ALA A 84 5.07 3.80 2.26
C ALA A 84 5.62 3.80 3.70
N LEU A 85 5.94 2.63 4.25
CA LEU A 85 6.56 2.51 5.57
C LEU A 85 7.90 3.26 5.65
N ARG A 86 8.79 3.06 4.68
CA ARG A 86 10.11 3.70 4.63
C ARG A 86 10.01 5.22 4.50
N ALA A 87 9.06 5.69 3.68
CA ALA A 87 8.76 7.11 3.51
C ALA A 87 8.27 7.76 4.83
N ASN A 88 7.56 7.00 5.67
CA ASN A 88 7.08 7.44 6.98
C ASN A 88 8.02 7.06 8.15
N GLY A 89 9.31 6.87 7.85
CA GLY A 89 10.34 6.72 8.88
C GLY A 89 10.52 5.32 9.43
N TRP A 90 9.82 4.30 8.93
CA TRP A 90 10.05 2.91 9.35
C TRP A 90 11.44 2.43 8.90
N ARG A 91 12.15 1.72 9.78
CA ARG A 91 13.53 1.25 9.57
C ARG A 91 13.72 -0.25 9.83
N GLY A 92 12.66 -1.05 9.75
CA GLY A 92 12.75 -2.51 9.92
C GLY A 92 12.17 -3.04 11.23
N SER A 93 11.82 -2.17 12.17
CA SER A 93 11.26 -2.54 13.47
C SER A 93 10.36 -1.43 14.02
N GLY A 94 9.48 -1.78 14.94
CA GLY A 94 8.57 -0.84 15.60
C GLY A 94 7.09 -1.07 15.28
N TYR A 95 6.22 -0.36 15.98
CA TYR A 95 4.79 -0.43 15.73
C TYR A 95 4.43 0.33 14.46
N VAL A 96 3.49 -0.22 13.69
CA VAL A 96 2.86 0.47 12.56
C VAL A 96 1.42 0.76 12.95
N ARG A 97 0.99 2.01 12.79
CA ARG A 97 -0.38 2.46 13.01
C ARG A 97 -0.91 3.17 11.77
N TRP A 98 -2.22 3.27 11.67
CA TRP A 98 -2.91 4.12 10.70
C TRP A 98 -3.29 5.45 11.37
N ALA A 99 -3.35 6.52 10.58
CA ALA A 99 -3.70 7.87 11.02
C ALA A 99 -5.20 8.03 11.30
#